data_AF-A0A942PBI9-F1
#
_entry.id   AF-A0A942PBI9-F1
#
_cell.length_a   1.000
_cell.length_b   1.000
_cell.length_c   1.000
_cell.angle_alpha   90.00
_cell.angle_beta   90.00
_cell.angle_gamma   90.00
#
_symmetry.space_group_name_H-M   'P 1'
#
loop_
_entity.id
_entity.type
_entity.pdbx_description
1 polymer ?
#
loop_
_entity_poly.entity_id
_entity_poly.type
_entity_poly.pdbx_seq_one_letter_code
_entity_poly.pdbx_strand_id
1 'polypeptide(L)'
;MQLKTSLFVLIVLLLSSCYRSKELPGDFPDQSRIINAAKPAPPTPPVTVPGVCNYGIDEAAILSSGWTKVFEDEFASDLSKWNIWNGGAFNNELQFYQGANLTLVNGHLEITARKETVTGPTTPFDATPKTFNYTSGRIECKSNVSVSAATPRVRMMARIKQASGYGMWPAFWSYGDPWPTQGEIDILEARGQEDYKYQTNYFYGRTAGRNLVRGAEGYINTGTSLQSCYHV
;
A
#
# COMPACT_ATOMS: atom_id res chain seq x y z
N MET A 1 -13.45 33.63 16.99
CA MET A 1 -12.36 34.21 16.19
C MET A 1 -11.03 33.94 16.86
N GLN A 2 -10.23 33.01 16.32
CA GLN A 2 -8.78 32.87 16.51
C GLN A 2 -8.32 31.74 15.57
N LEU A 3 -7.85 32.10 14.37
CA LEU A 3 -7.12 31.14 13.55
C LEU A 3 -5.75 30.94 14.20
N LYS A 4 -5.33 29.68 14.37
CA LYS A 4 -3.92 29.33 14.49
C LYS A 4 -3.53 28.52 13.27
N THR A 5 -3.23 29.26 12.21
CA THR A 5 -2.46 28.74 11.07
C THR A 5 -1.16 28.13 11.59
N SER A 6 -0.75 27.01 11.00
CA SER A 6 0.62 26.52 11.06
C SER A 6 0.97 25.99 9.68
N LEU A 7 2.11 26.45 9.17
CA LEU A 7 2.48 26.36 7.76
C LEU A 7 3.12 25.01 7.44
N PHE A 8 2.92 24.54 6.20
CA PHE A 8 3.60 23.36 5.68
C PHE A 8 5.12 23.57 5.61
N VAL A 9 5.89 22.51 5.90
CA VAL A 9 7.24 22.31 5.35
C VAL A 9 7.34 20.88 4.83
N LEU A 10 7.85 20.76 3.60
CA LEU A 10 8.19 19.54 2.87
C LEU A 10 9.68 19.61 2.51
N ILE A 11 10.41 18.48 2.52
CA ILE A 11 11.67 18.12 1.78
C ILE A 11 12.35 16.96 2.56
N VAL A 12 12.37 15.68 2.15
CA VAL A 12 12.90 14.98 0.94
C VAL A 12 14.43 14.70 0.96
N LEU A 13 14.78 13.39 0.86
CA LEU A 13 16.06 12.71 0.48
C LEU A 13 17.25 12.45 1.47
N LEU A 14 17.57 11.14 1.63
CA LEU A 14 18.92 10.49 1.79
C LEU A 14 19.78 10.82 3.04
N LEU A 15 20.68 9.97 3.59
CA LEU A 15 21.20 8.59 3.38
C LEU A 15 21.76 8.12 4.78
N SER A 16 22.28 6.92 5.11
CA SER A 16 22.59 5.62 4.46
C SER A 16 22.84 4.55 5.56
N SER A 17 22.98 3.25 5.20
CA SER A 17 23.90 2.34 5.93
C SER A 17 24.46 1.24 5.02
N CYS A 18 25.53 0.56 5.44
CA CYS A 18 26.29 -0.39 4.63
C CYS A 18 26.45 -1.75 5.32
N TYR A 19 26.18 -2.85 4.62
CA TYR A 19 26.94 -4.10 4.83
C TYR A 19 27.09 -4.91 3.54
N ARG A 20 28.02 -5.88 3.57
CA ARG A 20 28.56 -6.60 2.42
C ARG A 20 28.37 -8.10 2.58
N SER A 21 27.53 -8.71 1.75
CA SER A 21 27.48 -10.17 1.56
C SER A 21 28.34 -10.58 0.36
N LYS A 22 28.73 -11.87 0.30
CA LYS A 22 29.58 -12.43 -0.76
C LYS A 22 28.74 -12.91 -1.93
N GLU A 23 29.31 -12.85 -3.13
CA GLU A 23 28.71 -13.38 -4.36
C GLU A 23 28.59 -14.92 -4.29
N LEU A 24 27.52 -15.44 -4.89
CA LEU A 24 27.40 -16.86 -5.24
C LEU A 24 27.63 -17.00 -6.75
N PRO A 25 28.39 -18.02 -7.20
CA PRO A 25 28.65 -18.21 -8.63
C PRO A 25 27.41 -18.73 -9.35
N GLY A 26 27.02 -18.04 -10.41
CA GLY A 26 25.93 -18.42 -11.32
C GLY A 26 25.87 -17.45 -12.48
N ASP A 27 26.12 -17.92 -13.70
CA ASP A 27 26.30 -17.07 -14.88
C ASP A 27 25.02 -16.36 -15.30
N PHE A 28 25.00 -15.04 -15.14
CA PHE A 28 24.11 -14.14 -15.87
C PHE A 28 24.92 -13.40 -16.94
N PRO A 29 24.52 -13.42 -18.22
CA PRO A 29 25.37 -12.98 -19.31
C PRO A 29 25.65 -11.47 -19.30
N ASP A 30 26.94 -11.14 -19.41
CA ASP A 30 27.55 -9.84 -19.70
C ASP A 30 27.01 -8.60 -18.94
N GLN A 31 27.73 -8.22 -17.87
CA GLN A 31 27.48 -7.01 -17.09
C GLN A 31 27.98 -5.70 -17.75
N SER A 32 28.60 -5.74 -18.94
CA SER A 32 29.26 -4.57 -19.55
C SER A 32 28.33 -3.51 -20.13
N ARG A 33 27.03 -3.81 -20.31
CA ARG A 33 26.04 -2.83 -20.78
C ARG A 33 25.67 -1.85 -19.67
N ILE A 34 26.47 -0.79 -19.58
CA ILE A 34 26.25 0.42 -18.77
C ILE A 34 24.79 0.87 -18.91
N ILE A 35 24.00 0.62 -17.87
CA ILE A 35 22.71 1.31 -17.70
C ILE A 35 23.00 2.77 -17.33
N ASN A 36 23.18 3.58 -18.38
CA ASN A 36 22.97 5.03 -18.29
C ASN A 36 21.65 5.23 -17.54
N ALA A 37 21.72 5.86 -16.37
CA ALA A 37 20.55 6.02 -15.51
C ALA A 37 19.46 6.74 -16.30
N ALA A 38 18.39 6.00 -16.65
CA ALA A 38 17.35 6.53 -17.50
C ALA A 38 16.81 7.80 -16.84
N LYS A 39 16.79 8.90 -17.62
CA LYS A 39 16.15 10.15 -17.20
C LYS A 39 14.76 9.80 -16.68
N PRO A 40 14.34 10.27 -15.50
CA PRO A 40 13.01 9.98 -14.97
C PRO A 40 11.96 10.21 -16.06
N ALA A 41 11.03 9.26 -16.20
CA ALA A 41 9.91 9.43 -17.11
C ALA A 41 9.20 10.76 -16.79
N PRO A 42 8.72 11.52 -17.78
CA PRO A 42 7.82 12.63 -17.52
C PRO A 42 6.65 12.13 -16.65
N PRO A 43 6.25 12.86 -15.59
CA PRO A 43 5.16 12.41 -14.73
C PRO A 43 3.92 12.18 -15.59
N THR A 44 3.32 11.00 -15.46
CA THR A 44 2.22 10.59 -16.33
C THR A 44 1.02 11.52 -16.08
N PRO A 45 0.41 12.13 -17.12
CA PRO A 45 -0.74 12.99 -16.94
C PRO A 45 -1.86 12.26 -16.18
N PRO A 46 -2.52 12.89 -15.19
CA PRO A 46 -3.57 12.22 -14.43
C PRO A 46 -4.70 11.72 -15.33
N VAL A 47 -5.05 10.43 -15.21
CA VAL A 47 -6.13 9.82 -15.97
C VAL A 47 -7.44 10.06 -15.24
N THR A 48 -8.42 10.69 -15.90
CA THR A 48 -9.76 10.87 -15.32
C THR A 48 -10.65 9.69 -15.68
N VAL A 49 -11.21 9.01 -14.66
CA VAL A 49 -12.16 7.90 -14.82
C VAL A 49 -13.55 8.28 -14.29
N PRO A 50 -14.65 7.78 -14.88
CA PRO A 50 -15.97 7.87 -14.25
C PRO A 50 -15.96 7.15 -12.90
N GLY A 51 -16.44 7.81 -11.84
CA GLY A 51 -16.68 7.16 -10.56
C GLY A 51 -18.02 6.41 -10.60
N VAL A 52 -18.08 5.22 -10.01
CA VAL A 52 -19.31 4.42 -9.95
C VAL A 52 -19.60 4.03 -8.50
N CYS A 53 -20.39 4.87 -7.82
CA CYS A 53 -20.76 4.62 -6.44
C CYS A 53 -21.40 3.24 -6.24
N ASN A 54 -20.91 2.55 -5.21
CA ASN A 54 -21.38 1.27 -4.72
C ASN A 54 -21.31 0.12 -5.75
N TYR A 55 -20.43 0.22 -6.75
CA TYR A 55 -20.23 -0.81 -7.78
C TYR A 55 -20.23 -2.24 -7.21
N GLY A 56 -21.01 -3.11 -7.85
CA GLY A 56 -21.12 -4.53 -7.52
C GLY A 56 -20.14 -5.33 -8.37
N ILE A 57 -19.34 -6.19 -7.73
CA ILE A 57 -18.43 -7.09 -8.42
C ILE A 57 -19.24 -8.22 -9.05
N ASP A 58 -19.26 -8.30 -10.38
CA ASP A 58 -19.80 -9.46 -11.09
C ASP A 58 -18.79 -10.62 -11.02
N GLU A 59 -18.81 -11.34 -9.89
CA GLU A 59 -17.94 -12.50 -9.69
C GLU A 59 -18.21 -13.60 -10.73
N ALA A 60 -19.47 -13.76 -11.16
CA ALA A 60 -19.83 -14.77 -12.15
C ALA A 60 -19.19 -14.50 -13.52
N ALA A 61 -19.14 -13.24 -13.96
CA ALA A 61 -18.38 -12.84 -15.15
C ALA A 61 -16.86 -12.99 -14.97
N ILE A 62 -16.34 -12.77 -13.76
CA ILE A 62 -14.91 -12.96 -13.46
C ILE A 62 -14.54 -14.45 -13.53
N LEU A 63 -15.29 -15.34 -12.89
CA LEU A 63 -15.03 -16.78 -12.92
C LEU A 63 -15.24 -17.37 -14.33
N SER A 64 -16.32 -17.00 -15.02
CA SER A 64 -16.59 -17.49 -16.38
C SER A 64 -15.60 -16.98 -17.44
N SER A 65 -14.88 -15.88 -17.18
CA SER A 65 -13.74 -15.43 -18.00
C SER A 65 -12.41 -16.14 -17.67
N GLY A 66 -12.44 -17.21 -16.86
CA GLY A 66 -11.30 -18.10 -16.62
C GLY A 66 -10.45 -17.77 -15.39
N TRP A 67 -10.88 -16.83 -14.54
CA TRP A 67 -10.21 -16.58 -13.26
C TRP A 67 -10.64 -17.62 -12.22
N THR A 68 -9.72 -17.97 -11.31
CA THR A 68 -10.02 -18.81 -10.14
C THR A 68 -9.90 -17.96 -8.87
N LYS A 69 -10.93 -17.95 -8.02
CA LYS A 69 -10.91 -17.26 -6.73
C LYS A 69 -10.05 -18.06 -5.74
N VAL A 70 -8.95 -17.46 -5.29
CA VAL A 70 -7.96 -18.10 -4.38
C VAL A 70 -7.93 -17.49 -2.97
N PHE A 71 -8.50 -16.29 -2.81
CA PHE A 71 -8.66 -15.59 -1.55
C PHE A 71 -9.90 -14.70 -1.62
N GLU A 72 -10.60 -14.55 -0.50
CA GLU A 72 -11.78 -13.71 -0.35
C GLU A 72 -12.00 -13.42 1.14
N ASP A 73 -12.46 -12.20 1.47
CA ASP A 73 -13.10 -11.96 2.76
C ASP A 73 -14.19 -10.90 2.71
N GLU A 74 -15.43 -11.33 2.91
CA GLU A 74 -16.62 -10.47 3.04
C GLU A 74 -16.79 -9.91 4.46
N PHE A 75 -15.74 -10.01 5.31
CA PHE A 75 -15.65 -9.39 6.64
C PHE A 75 -16.85 -9.65 7.59
N ALA A 76 -17.52 -10.79 7.40
CA ALA A 76 -18.80 -11.11 8.03
C ALA A 76 -18.70 -11.85 9.38
N SER A 77 -17.49 -12.18 9.85
CA SER A 77 -17.30 -13.00 11.07
C SER A 77 -16.06 -12.62 11.90
N ASP A 78 -14.85 -12.89 11.40
CA ASP A 78 -13.60 -12.60 12.10
C ASP A 78 -12.47 -12.17 11.14
N LEU A 79 -11.26 -11.97 11.69
CA LEU A 79 -10.04 -11.68 10.92
C LEU A 79 -9.08 -12.89 10.88
N SER A 80 -9.58 -14.12 11.00
CA SER A 80 -8.76 -15.35 11.06
C SER A 80 -7.90 -15.55 9.81
N LYS A 81 -8.34 -15.06 8.65
CA LYS A 81 -7.62 -15.07 7.36
C LYS A 81 -6.45 -14.08 7.28
N TRP A 82 -6.29 -13.19 8.26
CA TRP A 82 -5.37 -12.06 8.21
C TRP A 82 -4.31 -12.11 9.32
N ASN A 83 -3.13 -11.61 9.00
CA ASN A 83 -2.11 -11.19 9.95
C ASN A 83 -2.38 -9.73 10.33
N ILE A 84 -2.38 -9.42 11.63
CA ILE A 84 -2.53 -8.06 12.14
C ILE A 84 -1.15 -7.51 12.43
N TRP A 85 -0.79 -6.40 11.79
CA TRP A 85 0.47 -5.71 12.05
C TRP A 85 0.38 -4.96 13.39
N ASN A 86 1.26 -5.31 14.33
CA ASN A 86 1.32 -4.70 15.67
C ASN A 86 2.71 -4.10 15.86
N GLY A 87 2.82 -2.78 15.72
CA GLY A 87 4.11 -2.08 15.60
C GLY A 87 3.99 -0.74 14.87
N GLY A 88 5.06 0.04 14.87
CA GLY A 88 5.20 1.15 13.92
C GLY A 88 5.41 0.69 12.47
N ALA A 89 5.80 1.63 11.62
CA ALA A 89 5.89 1.46 10.18
C ALA A 89 7.23 1.98 9.62
N PHE A 90 7.56 1.63 8.38
CA PHE A 90 8.87 1.88 7.79
C PHE A 90 9.08 3.34 7.32
N ASN A 91 8.03 4.07 6.93
CA ASN A 91 8.18 5.29 6.13
C ASN A 91 8.16 6.59 6.98
N ASN A 92 8.76 6.55 8.18
CA ASN A 92 8.73 7.60 9.21
C ASN A 92 7.32 8.00 9.70
N GLU A 93 6.35 7.11 9.53
CA GLU A 93 4.95 7.39 9.81
C GLU A 93 4.68 7.58 11.32
N LEU A 94 3.55 8.25 11.62
CA LEU A 94 3.25 8.82 12.94
C LEU A 94 2.42 7.88 13.83
N GLN A 95 1.82 6.84 13.24
CA GLN A 95 0.92 5.91 13.91
C GLN A 95 1.61 4.64 14.39
N PHE A 96 1.12 4.10 15.50
CA PHE A 96 1.30 2.70 15.89
C PHE A 96 0.14 1.88 15.31
N TYR A 97 0.42 0.82 14.56
CA TYR A 97 -0.61 -0.11 14.13
C TYR A 97 -0.92 -1.13 15.23
N GLN A 98 -2.20 -1.43 15.45
CA GLN A 98 -2.65 -2.41 16.44
C GLN A 98 -4.03 -2.98 16.11
N GLY A 99 -4.35 -4.16 16.66
CA GLY A 99 -5.64 -4.83 16.44
C GLY A 99 -6.88 -4.02 16.88
N ALA A 100 -6.78 -3.19 17.92
CA ALA A 100 -7.90 -2.39 18.46
C ALA A 100 -8.41 -1.27 17.52
N ASN A 101 -7.76 -1.08 16.37
CA ASN A 101 -8.14 -0.13 15.33
C ASN A 101 -8.81 -0.80 14.13
N LEU A 102 -9.01 -2.12 14.18
CA LEU A 102 -9.70 -2.93 13.18
C LEU A 102 -11.02 -3.41 13.77
N THR A 103 -12.15 -2.99 13.20
CA THR A 103 -13.49 -3.38 13.69
C THR A 103 -14.30 -3.97 12.54
N LEU A 104 -14.97 -5.10 12.77
CA LEU A 104 -15.94 -5.63 11.82
C LEU A 104 -17.33 -5.09 12.14
N VAL A 105 -17.95 -4.41 11.18
CA VAL A 105 -19.24 -3.72 11.34
C VAL A 105 -20.08 -3.98 10.10
N ASN A 106 -21.29 -4.51 10.25
CA ASN A 106 -22.28 -4.68 9.17
C ASN A 106 -21.78 -5.39 7.88
N GLY A 107 -20.78 -6.27 7.97
CA GLY A 107 -20.18 -6.94 6.80
C GLY A 107 -19.09 -6.13 6.09
N HIS A 108 -18.49 -5.15 6.76
CA HIS A 108 -17.29 -4.45 6.29
C HIS A 108 -16.24 -4.30 7.40
N LEU A 109 -14.97 -4.18 7.00
CA LEU A 109 -13.87 -3.80 7.89
C LEU A 109 -13.77 -2.28 8.01
N GLU A 110 -13.84 -1.77 9.24
CA GLU A 110 -13.51 -0.39 9.57
C GLU A 110 -12.08 -0.30 10.11
N ILE A 111 -11.19 0.35 9.37
CA ILE A 111 -9.84 0.71 9.82
C ILE A 111 -9.90 2.14 10.39
N THR A 112 -9.92 2.25 11.72
CA THR A 112 -10.04 3.53 12.42
C THR A 112 -8.67 4.09 12.78
N ALA A 113 -8.30 5.26 12.24
CA ALA A 113 -7.20 6.03 12.78
C ALA A 113 -7.66 6.83 14.01
N ARG A 114 -6.88 6.81 15.10
CA ARG A 114 -7.17 7.55 16.35
C ARG A 114 -5.99 8.46 16.69
N LYS A 115 -6.25 9.58 17.37
CA LYS A 115 -5.21 10.44 17.96
C LYS A 115 -5.07 10.11 19.45
N GLU A 116 -4.19 9.16 19.75
CA GLU A 116 -3.89 8.68 21.09
C GLU A 116 -2.40 8.35 21.20
N THR A 117 -1.82 8.51 22.39
CA THR A 117 -0.38 8.30 22.60
C THR A 117 -0.11 6.87 23.07
N VAL A 118 0.69 6.13 22.30
CA VAL A 118 1.09 4.75 22.59
C VAL A 118 2.61 4.64 22.49
N THR A 119 3.23 3.85 23.37
CA THR A 119 4.65 3.47 23.23
C THR A 119 4.73 1.97 22.95
N GLY A 120 5.45 1.59 21.91
CA GLY A 120 5.54 0.21 21.44
C GLY A 120 6.72 0.00 20.47
N PRO A 121 6.90 -1.21 19.93
CA PRO A 121 8.01 -1.53 19.03
C PRO A 121 7.97 -0.69 17.74
N THR A 122 9.15 -0.31 17.26
CA THR A 122 9.32 0.55 16.08
C THR A 122 8.79 -0.11 14.80
N THR A 123 8.91 -1.43 14.69
CA THR A 123 8.16 -2.29 13.73
C THR A 123 7.90 -3.65 14.39
N PRO A 124 7.06 -4.55 13.84
CA PRO A 124 6.89 -5.91 14.37
C PRO A 124 8.20 -6.73 14.42
N PHE A 125 9.23 -6.30 13.69
CA PHE A 125 10.55 -6.94 13.61
C PHE A 125 11.65 -6.17 14.37
N ASP A 126 11.33 -5.00 14.92
CA ASP A 126 12.24 -4.17 15.72
C ASP A 126 11.58 -3.77 17.05
N ALA A 127 12.00 -4.47 18.11
CA ALA A 127 11.51 -4.28 19.47
C ALA A 127 11.89 -2.93 20.10
N THR A 128 12.71 -2.09 19.44
CA THR A 128 13.13 -0.78 19.94
C THR A 128 11.91 0.11 20.23
N PRO A 129 11.68 0.56 21.48
CA PRO A 129 10.50 1.34 21.81
C PRO A 129 10.49 2.73 21.17
N LYS A 130 9.41 3.06 20.47
CA LYS A 130 9.08 4.40 19.94
C LYS A 130 7.75 4.85 20.53
N THR A 131 7.62 6.15 20.83
CA THR A 131 6.33 6.77 21.19
C THR A 131 5.68 7.34 19.94
N PHE A 132 4.41 7.00 19.76
CA PHE A 132 3.55 7.39 18.65
C PHE A 132 2.41 8.26 19.19
N ASN A 133 1.90 9.20 18.39
CA ASN A 133 0.82 10.13 18.79
C ASN A 133 -0.51 9.83 18.08
N TYR A 134 -0.54 8.73 17.33
CA TYR A 134 -1.69 8.22 16.60
C TYR A 134 -1.66 6.70 16.66
N THR A 135 -2.82 6.07 16.46
CA THR A 135 -2.94 4.63 16.20
C THR A 135 -3.76 4.38 14.95
N SER A 136 -3.55 3.24 14.29
CA SER A 136 -4.32 2.81 13.13
C SER A 136 -4.33 1.28 13.02
N GLY A 137 -4.96 0.73 11.99
CA GLY A 137 -4.90 -0.69 11.66
C GLY A 137 -4.14 -0.94 10.34
N ARG A 138 -3.42 -2.07 10.29
CA ARG A 138 -2.83 -2.64 9.06
C ARG A 138 -3.00 -4.15 9.14
N ILE A 139 -3.44 -4.75 8.04
CA ILE A 139 -3.60 -6.20 7.90
C ILE A 139 -3.01 -6.70 6.59
N GLU A 140 -2.53 -7.94 6.62
CA GLU A 140 -1.97 -8.67 5.48
C GLU A 140 -2.65 -10.03 5.38
N CYS A 141 -2.90 -10.52 4.18
CA CYS A 141 -3.50 -11.85 4.01
C CYS A 141 -2.52 -12.94 4.47
N LYS A 142 -3.02 -14.01 5.10
CA LYS A 142 -2.20 -15.19 5.45
C LYS A 142 -1.87 -16.05 4.24
N SER A 143 -2.64 -15.93 3.17
CA SER A 143 -2.47 -16.67 1.93
C SER A 143 -1.66 -15.86 0.93
N ASN A 144 -0.39 -16.22 0.74
CA ASN A 144 0.45 -15.61 -0.28
C ASN A 144 -0.10 -15.90 -1.68
N VAL A 145 -0.43 -14.85 -2.45
CA VAL A 145 -0.86 -14.96 -3.85
C VAL A 145 0.30 -14.52 -4.75
N SER A 146 0.91 -15.48 -5.46
CA SER A 146 2.11 -15.25 -6.27
C SER A 146 1.89 -15.54 -7.76
N VAL A 147 2.50 -14.72 -8.61
CA VAL A 147 2.62 -15.02 -10.03
C VAL A 147 3.67 -16.11 -10.26
N SER A 148 3.41 -16.99 -11.23
CA SER A 148 4.33 -18.05 -11.66
C SER A 148 4.15 -18.36 -13.15
N ALA A 149 4.93 -19.29 -13.71
CA ALA A 149 4.70 -19.75 -15.08
C ALA A 149 3.33 -20.42 -15.28
N ALA A 150 2.75 -21.02 -14.22
CA ALA A 150 1.41 -21.60 -14.24
C ALA A 150 0.31 -20.59 -13.87
N THR A 151 0.65 -19.56 -13.08
CA THR A 151 -0.22 -18.45 -12.67
C THR A 151 0.34 -17.11 -13.16
N PRO A 152 0.45 -16.85 -14.49
CA PRO A 152 1.16 -15.68 -15.02
C PRO A 152 0.41 -14.36 -14.84
N ARG A 153 -0.77 -14.37 -14.21
CA ARG A 153 -1.61 -13.22 -13.92
C ARG A 153 -2.28 -13.40 -12.57
N VAL A 154 -2.41 -12.31 -11.83
CA VAL A 154 -3.18 -12.21 -10.59
C VAL A 154 -4.17 -11.05 -10.75
N ARG A 155 -5.35 -11.18 -10.14
CA ARG A 155 -6.35 -10.11 -10.04
C ARG A 155 -6.67 -9.90 -8.57
N MET A 156 -6.50 -8.68 -8.10
CA MET A 156 -6.83 -8.23 -6.76
C MET A 156 -7.90 -7.15 -6.87
N MET A 157 -8.90 -7.19 -6.00
CA MET A 157 -10.02 -6.25 -5.96
C MET A 157 -10.42 -6.05 -4.50
N ALA A 158 -10.81 -4.83 -4.14
CA ALA A 158 -11.30 -4.50 -2.80
C ALA A 158 -12.35 -3.40 -2.91
N ARG A 159 -13.45 -3.53 -2.17
CA ARG A 159 -14.56 -2.56 -2.21
C ARG A 159 -14.40 -1.52 -1.10
N ILE A 160 -13.80 -0.38 -1.42
CA ILE A 160 -13.26 0.58 -0.45
C ILE A 160 -14.03 1.91 -0.50
N LYS A 161 -14.32 2.48 0.67
CA LYS A 161 -14.69 3.88 0.86
C LYS A 161 -13.55 4.57 1.63
N GLN A 162 -13.03 5.67 1.10
CA GLN A 162 -11.85 6.34 1.64
C GLN A 162 -12.17 7.10 2.95
N ALA A 163 -11.25 7.03 3.91
CA ALA A 163 -11.23 7.92 5.08
C ALA A 163 -10.81 9.35 4.71
N SER A 164 -11.47 10.35 5.29
CA SER A 164 -11.21 11.77 5.08
C SER A 164 -10.25 12.36 6.14
N GLY A 165 -9.67 13.53 5.84
CA GLY A 165 -8.87 14.32 6.78
C GLY A 165 -7.40 14.48 6.40
N TYR A 166 -6.80 15.60 6.82
CA TYR A 166 -5.40 15.92 6.54
C TYR A 166 -4.44 14.93 7.19
N GLY A 167 -3.50 14.40 6.40
CA GLY A 167 -2.49 13.43 6.86
C GLY A 167 -2.97 11.98 6.89
N MET A 168 -4.22 11.70 6.55
CA MET A 168 -4.69 10.32 6.30
C MET A 168 -4.15 9.82 4.95
N TRP A 169 -3.50 8.65 4.97
CA TRP A 169 -2.97 7.96 3.79
C TRP A 169 -3.49 6.51 3.76
N PRO A 170 -4.79 6.29 3.49
CA PRO A 170 -5.32 4.95 3.28
C PRO A 170 -4.77 4.35 1.99
N ALA A 171 -4.31 3.09 2.07
CA ALA A 171 -3.72 2.36 0.96
C ALA A 171 -4.27 0.94 0.82
N PHE A 172 -4.33 0.44 -0.41
CA PHE A 172 -4.52 -0.97 -0.76
C PHE A 172 -3.48 -1.36 -1.81
N TRP A 173 -2.65 -2.32 -1.46
CA TRP A 173 -1.37 -2.60 -2.09
C TRP A 173 -0.96 -4.06 -1.86
N SER A 174 0.12 -4.47 -2.52
CA SER A 174 0.67 -5.82 -2.45
C SER A 174 2.18 -5.77 -2.56
N TYR A 175 2.89 -6.64 -1.84
CA TYR A 175 4.35 -6.73 -1.86
C TYR A 175 4.81 -8.18 -1.68
N GLY A 176 6.10 -8.43 -1.90
CA GLY A 176 6.74 -9.69 -1.53
C GLY A 176 8.09 -9.49 -0.86
N ASP A 177 8.44 -10.40 0.05
CA ASP A 177 9.71 -10.38 0.75
C ASP A 177 10.80 -11.27 0.11
N PRO A 178 12.06 -10.80 0.01
CA PRO A 178 12.53 -9.51 0.50
C PRO A 178 12.23 -8.34 -0.45
N TRP A 179 11.67 -7.25 0.08
CA TRP A 179 11.37 -6.05 -0.69
C TRP A 179 12.64 -5.36 -1.25
N PRO A 180 12.64 -4.81 -2.48
CA PRO A 180 11.62 -4.89 -3.52
C PRO A 180 11.96 -5.96 -4.58
N THR A 181 12.70 -7.02 -4.23
CA THR A 181 13.17 -8.00 -5.23
C THR A 181 12.05 -8.94 -5.69
N GLN A 182 11.06 -9.18 -4.82
CA GLN A 182 9.81 -9.86 -5.19
C GLN A 182 8.71 -8.88 -5.65
N GLY A 183 9.02 -7.58 -5.72
CA GLY A 183 8.14 -6.52 -6.20
C GLY A 183 7.17 -5.95 -5.17
N GLU A 184 6.55 -4.85 -5.57
CA GLU A 184 5.45 -4.15 -4.89
C GLU A 184 4.54 -3.50 -5.94
N ILE A 185 3.22 -3.53 -5.72
CA ILE A 185 2.21 -2.91 -6.58
C ILE A 185 1.18 -2.23 -5.69
N ASP A 186 1.07 -0.91 -5.83
CA ASP A 186 0.11 -0.07 -5.13
C ASP A 186 -1.12 0.16 -6.02
N ILE A 187 -2.25 -0.42 -5.62
CA ILE A 187 -3.52 -0.40 -6.36
C ILE A 187 -4.31 0.87 -6.01
N LEU A 188 -4.16 1.34 -4.77
CA LEU A 188 -4.77 2.55 -4.24
C LEU A 188 -3.83 3.17 -3.21
N GLU A 189 -3.40 4.41 -3.44
CA GLU A 189 -2.85 5.31 -2.42
C GLU A 189 -3.64 6.62 -2.46
N ALA A 190 -4.55 6.84 -1.52
CA ALA A 190 -5.34 8.06 -1.47
C ALA A 190 -4.88 8.99 -0.32
N ARG A 191 -5.22 10.27 -0.40
CA ARG A 191 -4.93 11.25 0.66
C ARG A 191 -6.22 11.83 1.20
N GLY A 192 -6.45 11.83 2.51
CA GLY A 192 -7.75 12.18 3.09
C GLY A 192 -8.22 13.61 2.84
N GLN A 193 -7.31 14.51 2.44
CA GLN A 193 -7.63 15.87 1.96
C GLN A 193 -7.82 16.00 0.43
N GLU A 194 -7.73 14.90 -0.33
CA GLU A 194 -7.91 14.85 -1.79
C GLU A 194 -8.92 13.75 -2.14
N ASP A 195 -10.21 14.08 -2.21
CA ASP A 195 -11.29 13.08 -2.28
C ASP A 195 -11.68 12.66 -3.71
N TYR A 196 -11.22 13.35 -4.75
CA TYR A 196 -11.42 13.00 -6.16
C TYR A 196 -10.17 12.43 -6.83
N LYS A 197 -9.18 11.96 -6.07
CA LYS A 197 -7.88 11.52 -6.62
C LYS A 197 -7.19 10.46 -5.77
N TYR A 198 -6.58 9.49 -6.44
CA TYR A 198 -5.61 8.56 -5.83
C TYR A 198 -4.35 8.38 -6.70
N GLN A 199 -3.34 7.80 -6.11
CA GLN A 199 -2.08 7.40 -6.74
C GLN A 199 -2.03 5.86 -6.88
N THR A 200 -1.32 5.40 -7.89
CA THR A 200 -0.93 4.01 -8.13
C THR A 200 0.57 3.97 -8.40
N ASN A 201 1.24 2.87 -8.06
CA ASN A 201 2.70 2.81 -8.15
C ASN A 201 3.18 1.36 -8.25
N TYR A 202 4.46 1.15 -8.54
CA TYR A 202 5.11 -0.15 -8.44
C TYR A 202 6.60 -0.02 -8.12
N PHE A 203 7.13 -0.95 -7.33
CA PHE A 203 8.55 -0.99 -6.96
C PHE A 203 9.16 -2.31 -7.41
N TYR A 204 10.43 -2.25 -7.84
CA TYR A 204 11.19 -3.41 -8.24
C TYR A 204 12.68 -3.19 -8.00
N GLY A 205 13.36 -4.18 -7.44
CA GLY A 205 14.79 -4.16 -7.17
C GLY A 205 15.50 -5.45 -7.60
N ARG A 206 16.84 -5.37 -7.70
CA ARG A 206 17.74 -6.54 -7.80
C ARG A 206 18.51 -6.79 -6.51
N THR A 207 18.21 -6.04 -5.45
CA THR A 207 18.84 -6.11 -4.15
C THR A 207 17.83 -5.67 -3.10
N ALA A 208 17.77 -6.37 -1.96
CA ALA A 208 16.88 -5.99 -0.86
C ALA A 208 17.13 -4.54 -0.41
N GLY A 209 16.06 -3.81 -0.08
CA GLY A 209 16.09 -2.40 0.29
C GLY A 209 16.43 -1.42 -0.83
N ARG A 210 16.63 -1.87 -2.09
CA ARG A 210 17.03 -1.01 -3.22
C ARG A 210 16.05 -1.09 -4.39
N ASN A 211 15.06 -0.20 -4.38
CA ASN A 211 14.23 0.07 -5.55
C ASN A 211 15.10 0.63 -6.71
N LEU A 212 14.80 0.19 -7.93
CA LEU A 212 15.39 0.67 -9.19
C LEU A 212 14.41 1.52 -10.00
N VAL A 213 13.10 1.42 -9.72
CA VAL A 213 12.03 2.17 -10.39
C VAL A 213 12.03 3.64 -9.93
N ARG A 214 11.70 4.57 -10.83
CA ARG A 214 11.62 6.02 -10.59
C ARG A 214 10.59 6.65 -11.52
N GLY A 215 9.69 7.50 -11.00
CA GLY A 215 8.66 8.13 -11.84
C GLY A 215 7.60 7.15 -12.33
N ALA A 216 7.24 6.18 -11.49
CA ALA A 216 6.19 5.19 -11.73
C ALA A 216 4.85 5.58 -11.10
N GLU A 217 4.83 6.67 -10.35
CA GLU A 217 3.65 7.26 -9.70
C GLU A 217 2.62 7.70 -10.75
N GLY A 218 1.62 6.84 -10.98
CA GLY A 218 0.43 7.15 -11.77
C GLY A 218 -0.63 7.83 -10.92
N TYR A 219 -1.31 8.83 -11.45
CA TYR A 219 -2.39 9.54 -10.75
C TYR A 219 -3.72 9.32 -11.45
N ILE A 220 -4.74 8.95 -10.69
CA ILE A 220 -6.10 8.72 -11.19
C ILE A 220 -7.03 9.74 -10.54
N ASN A 221 -7.70 10.55 -11.36
CA ASN A 221 -8.79 11.43 -10.93
C ASN A 221 -10.12 10.69 -11.10
N THR A 222 -11.02 10.78 -10.13
CA THR A 222 -12.36 10.18 -10.21
C THR A 222 -13.43 11.22 -10.49
N GLY A 223 -14.45 10.85 -11.27
CA GLY A 223 -15.66 11.66 -11.46
C GLY A 223 -16.60 11.68 -10.25
N THR A 224 -16.20 11.10 -9.11
CA THR A 224 -17.02 10.97 -7.89
C THR A 224 -16.12 10.83 -6.68
N SER A 225 -16.50 11.45 -5.56
CA SER A 225 -15.72 11.41 -4.31
C SER A 225 -15.50 9.97 -3.83
N LEU A 226 -14.24 9.63 -3.57
CA LEU A 226 -13.80 8.38 -2.94
C LEU A 226 -14.34 8.21 -1.50
N GLN A 227 -14.80 9.31 -0.89
CA GLN A 227 -15.22 9.39 0.52
C GLN A 227 -16.74 9.28 0.70
N SER A 228 -17.54 9.53 -0.35
CA SER A 228 -19.01 9.57 -0.26
C SER A 228 -19.68 8.18 -0.33
N CYS A 229 -19.03 7.20 -0.97
CA CYS A 229 -19.57 5.88 -1.26
C CYS A 229 -18.44 4.85 -1.44
N TYR A 230 -18.78 3.56 -1.53
CA TYR A 230 -17.80 2.52 -1.83
C TYR A 230 -17.48 2.47 -3.33
N HIS A 231 -16.21 2.29 -3.68
CA HIS A 231 -15.71 2.09 -5.05
C HIS A 231 -14.97 0.74 -5.14
N VAL A 232 -14.63 0.31 -6.35
CA VAL A 232 -13.89 -0.93 -6.68
C VAL A 232 -12.92 -0.65 -7.82
#